data_AF-A0AA86GMW7-F1
#
_entry.id   AF-A0AA86GMW7-F1
#
_cell.length_a   1.000
_cell.length_b   1.000
_cell.length_c   1.000
_cell.angle_alpha   90.00
_cell.angle_beta   90.00
_cell.angle_gamma   90.00
#
_symmetry.space_group_name_H-M   'P 1'
#
loop_
_entity.id
_entity.type
_entity.pdbx_description
1 polymer ?
#
loop_
_entity_poly.entity_id
_entity_poly.type
_entity_poly.pdbx_seq_one_letter_code
_entity_poly.pdbx_strand_id
1 'polypeptide(L)'
;MNHTGTNESESSDAGDRIVEQELRRLLESPLFVRSPVLSRLLQYLADHRLRGARSAPKAYEIATEALGRSHDFDPSLDSYPRVMVGRLRNLLDRYYADTPWVHRLRVPQGSYEIVVQHRAAPPPARSAENAAEASAAASVDPVATPSHEAAALPPARLRRGRRTVLLAVLVLAGLAALAGWWAWRGQQAVFQGNIDPMPLVEISAPEAGESAVSRALARALDGKLRDGIRRFEFVDLLSARSREDDRRDRADYRLDSSVVRTVEGPVDVTLVLNRVADQRAIWSTQVRVNDGDVPEFGQLEPAIAQIAGDYGVIVRDQLRRQPDDYASGYPCLAQFSRMRQNRTAEGARRVGDCLRASVERAPRDPVLLNALSWLRFGDWGPQRGTPQGKAIFAEARGLAERAYENGPNTPAGLFAITRAHFYAGDCAAGEAMGNAAVRLNPYDPDMAGFIGLFKLTCGIGDNGEALLRRSLALDASYAGVPAVTLAFVLSQRGEVDEARAILDGMPSPSNMEPQYLVVRSIVLARQGHLAEGRQLWQRLLTYTRQPAGTEPEKVLGQFMITPAVVRHAAAALRDSGVVPAAPRG
;
A
#
# COMPACT_ATOMS: atom_id res chain seq x y z
N MET A 1 31.37 -17.95 -43.86
CA MET A 1 30.91 -19.13 -43.11
C MET A 1 30.16 -18.66 -41.87
N ASN A 2 28.86 -18.93 -41.85
CA ASN A 2 27.91 -18.62 -40.77
C ASN A 2 28.08 -19.64 -39.63
N HIS A 3 28.40 -19.19 -38.41
CA HIS A 3 28.33 -20.03 -37.21
C HIS A 3 27.59 -19.39 -36.03
N THR A 4 26.95 -18.23 -36.19
CA THR A 4 26.16 -17.58 -35.14
C THR A 4 24.65 -17.86 -35.20
N GLY A 5 24.14 -18.49 -36.27
CA GLY A 5 22.70 -18.73 -36.46
C GLY A 5 22.14 -20.02 -35.85
N THR A 6 22.99 -20.97 -35.45
CA THR A 6 22.53 -22.29 -34.97
C THR A 6 22.21 -22.34 -33.48
N ASN A 7 22.90 -21.56 -32.64
CA ASN A 7 22.74 -21.63 -31.18
C ASN A 7 21.46 -20.95 -30.65
N GLU A 8 21.04 -19.82 -31.25
CA GLU A 8 19.75 -19.17 -30.90
C GLU A 8 18.55 -20.01 -31.36
N SER A 9 18.65 -20.61 -32.55
CA SER A 9 17.64 -21.51 -33.13
C SER A 9 17.42 -22.76 -32.29
N GLU A 10 18.48 -23.43 -31.83
CA GLU A 10 18.38 -24.66 -31.00
C GLU A 10 17.84 -24.37 -29.59
N SER A 11 18.18 -23.22 -29.01
CA SER A 11 17.69 -22.81 -27.68
C SER A 11 16.21 -22.41 -27.69
N SER A 12 15.74 -21.76 -28.76
CA SER A 12 14.31 -21.44 -28.95
C SER A 12 13.48 -22.70 -29.16
N ASP A 13 13.96 -23.63 -29.99
CA ASP A 13 13.28 -24.90 -30.28
C ASP A 13 13.20 -25.83 -29.04
N ALA A 14 14.20 -25.80 -28.16
CA ALA A 14 14.12 -26.46 -26.85
C ALA A 14 13.09 -25.79 -25.90
N GLY A 15 13.06 -24.46 -25.86
CA GLY A 15 12.10 -23.70 -25.05
C GLY A 15 10.64 -23.90 -25.48
N ASP A 16 10.40 -23.92 -26.78
CA ASP A 16 9.06 -24.08 -27.36
C ASP A 16 8.50 -25.49 -27.09
N ARG A 17 9.34 -26.53 -27.20
CA ARG A 17 8.97 -27.91 -26.80
C ARG A 17 8.59 -28.01 -25.32
N ILE A 18 9.27 -27.28 -24.44
CA ILE A 18 8.93 -27.24 -23.01
C ILE A 18 7.56 -26.57 -22.80
N VAL A 19 7.29 -25.48 -23.52
CA VAL A 19 5.99 -24.79 -23.45
C VAL A 19 4.86 -25.71 -23.88
N GLU A 20 5.01 -26.43 -24.99
CA GLU A 20 4.00 -27.38 -25.49
C GLU A 20 3.73 -28.53 -24.50
N GLN A 21 4.79 -29.11 -23.92
CA GLN A 21 4.68 -30.20 -22.96
C GLN A 21 3.97 -29.77 -21.68
N GLU A 22 4.37 -28.64 -21.12
CA GLU A 22 3.76 -28.12 -19.89
C GLU A 22 2.33 -27.63 -20.13
N LEU A 23 2.04 -27.02 -21.28
CA LEU A 23 0.68 -26.65 -21.66
C LEU A 23 -0.25 -27.87 -21.69
N ARG A 24 0.17 -28.98 -22.30
CA ARG A 24 -0.64 -30.21 -22.36
C ARG A 24 -0.93 -30.75 -20.96
N ARG A 25 0.09 -30.85 -20.11
CA ARG A 25 -0.06 -31.31 -18.72
C ARG A 25 -1.00 -30.43 -17.90
N LEU A 26 -0.88 -29.11 -18.06
CA LEU A 26 -1.72 -28.15 -17.37
C LEU A 26 -3.18 -28.30 -17.82
N LEU A 27 -3.44 -28.37 -19.13
CA LEU A 27 -4.80 -28.48 -19.68
C LEU A 27 -5.50 -29.80 -19.32
N GLU A 28 -4.74 -30.89 -19.14
CA GLU A 28 -5.25 -32.19 -18.69
C GLU A 28 -5.48 -32.24 -17.16
N SER A 29 -4.96 -31.28 -16.40
CA SER A 29 -5.09 -31.29 -14.94
C SER A 29 -6.52 -31.00 -14.46
N PRO A 30 -6.95 -31.57 -13.32
CA PRO A 30 -8.29 -31.29 -12.77
C PRO A 30 -8.56 -29.81 -12.48
N LEU A 31 -7.52 -29.00 -12.26
CA LEU A 31 -7.64 -27.55 -12.01
C LEU A 31 -8.07 -26.79 -13.27
N PHE A 32 -7.52 -27.15 -14.43
CA PHE A 32 -7.80 -26.49 -15.70
C PHE A 32 -9.01 -27.09 -16.42
N VAL A 33 -9.26 -28.41 -16.31
CA VAL A 33 -10.48 -29.03 -16.84
C VAL A 33 -11.74 -28.40 -16.22
N ARG A 34 -11.69 -28.04 -14.94
CA ARG A 34 -12.79 -27.34 -14.23
C ARG A 34 -12.88 -25.83 -14.55
N SER A 35 -11.94 -25.28 -15.32
CA SER A 35 -11.83 -23.85 -15.60
C SER A 35 -11.71 -23.53 -17.10
N PRO A 36 -12.74 -23.81 -17.94
CA PRO A 36 -12.66 -23.68 -19.41
C PRO A 36 -12.20 -22.30 -19.91
N VAL A 37 -12.55 -21.22 -19.20
CA VAL A 37 -12.13 -19.85 -19.57
C VAL A 37 -10.63 -19.63 -19.33
N LEU A 38 -10.08 -20.16 -18.23
CA LEU A 38 -8.65 -20.03 -17.93
C LEU A 38 -7.80 -20.96 -18.80
N SER A 39 -8.35 -22.11 -19.20
CA SER A 39 -7.74 -23.01 -20.18
C SER A 39 -7.61 -22.36 -21.56
N ARG A 40 -8.68 -21.72 -22.05
CA ARG A 40 -8.64 -20.93 -23.30
C ARG A 40 -7.63 -19.78 -23.22
N LEU A 41 -7.58 -19.08 -22.09
CA LEU A 41 -6.63 -18.00 -21.88
C LEU A 41 -5.18 -18.52 -21.86
N LEU A 42 -4.89 -19.60 -21.13
CA LEU A 42 -3.56 -20.20 -21.08
C LEU A 42 -3.11 -20.66 -22.48
N GLN A 43 -4.00 -21.34 -23.20
CA GLN A 43 -3.73 -21.81 -24.55
C GLN A 43 -3.44 -20.64 -25.51
N TYR A 44 -4.25 -19.58 -25.46
CA TYR A 44 -4.00 -18.38 -26.26
C TYR A 44 -2.62 -17.75 -26.00
N LEU A 45 -2.21 -17.60 -24.75
CA LEU A 45 -0.91 -17.01 -24.41
C LEU A 45 0.27 -17.92 -24.80
N ALA A 46 0.10 -19.23 -24.67
CA ALA A 46 1.11 -20.21 -25.09
C ALA A 46 1.25 -20.22 -26.62
N ASP A 47 0.14 -20.27 -27.36
CA ASP A 47 0.14 -20.21 -28.82
C ASP A 47 0.75 -18.90 -29.33
N HIS A 48 0.48 -17.79 -28.66
CA HIS A 48 1.08 -16.49 -28.98
C HIS A 48 2.60 -16.52 -28.82
N ARG A 49 3.11 -17.19 -27.78
CA ARG A 49 4.56 -17.36 -27.55
C ARG A 49 5.20 -18.33 -28.56
N LEU A 50 4.52 -19.41 -28.92
CA LEU A 50 4.99 -20.42 -29.89
C LEU A 50 5.00 -19.89 -31.33
N ARG A 51 4.17 -18.89 -31.64
CA ARG A 51 4.19 -18.18 -32.94
C ARG A 51 5.38 -17.21 -33.10
N GLY A 52 6.27 -17.10 -32.11
CA GLY A 52 7.47 -16.25 -32.18
C GLY A 52 7.19 -14.75 -32.18
N ALA A 53 6.05 -14.32 -31.65
CA ALA A 53 5.69 -12.90 -31.59
C ALA A 53 6.64 -12.15 -30.63
N ARG A 54 7.23 -11.05 -31.12
CA ARG A 54 8.29 -10.28 -30.41
C ARG A 54 7.80 -9.42 -29.24
N SER A 55 6.50 -9.37 -28.97
CA SER A 55 5.90 -8.55 -27.91
C SER A 55 4.72 -9.27 -27.29
N ALA A 56 4.50 -9.12 -25.98
CA ALA A 56 3.33 -9.68 -25.30
C ALA A 56 2.01 -9.23 -25.98
N PRO A 57 0.97 -10.08 -26.01
CA PRO A 57 -0.34 -9.69 -26.53
C PRO A 57 -0.89 -8.51 -25.73
N LYS A 58 -1.73 -7.66 -26.32
CA LYS A 58 -2.36 -6.53 -25.62
C LYS A 58 -3.61 -6.97 -24.86
N ALA A 59 -4.01 -6.18 -23.87
CA ALA A 59 -5.23 -6.47 -23.08
C ALA A 59 -6.50 -6.55 -23.96
N TYR A 60 -6.56 -5.74 -25.02
CA TYR A 60 -7.63 -5.78 -26.02
C TYR A 60 -7.68 -7.13 -26.74
N GLU A 61 -6.55 -7.57 -27.29
CA GLU A 61 -6.42 -8.84 -28.05
C GLU A 61 -6.80 -10.04 -27.17
N ILE A 62 -6.36 -10.06 -25.91
CA ILE A 62 -6.76 -11.10 -24.94
C ILE A 62 -8.28 -11.08 -24.70
N ALA A 63 -8.89 -9.90 -24.62
CA ALA A 63 -10.32 -9.76 -24.39
C ALA A 63 -11.13 -10.34 -25.54
N THR A 64 -10.78 -9.98 -26.78
CA THR A 64 -11.55 -10.33 -27.97
C THR A 64 -11.25 -11.76 -28.44
N GLU A 65 -9.98 -12.17 -28.45
CA GLU A 65 -9.54 -13.43 -29.06
C GLU A 65 -9.54 -14.62 -28.09
N ALA A 66 -9.23 -14.40 -26.81
CA ALA A 66 -9.16 -15.48 -25.81
C ALA A 66 -10.41 -15.56 -24.93
N LEU A 67 -10.95 -14.39 -24.55
CA LEU A 67 -12.01 -14.28 -23.55
C LEU A 67 -13.41 -14.04 -24.15
N GLY A 68 -13.52 -13.84 -25.47
CA GLY A 68 -14.79 -13.73 -26.19
C GLY A 68 -15.57 -12.44 -25.91
N ARG A 69 -14.89 -11.32 -25.66
CA ARG A 69 -15.50 -9.99 -25.55
C ARG A 69 -15.76 -9.37 -26.93
N SER A 70 -16.72 -8.45 -27.00
CA SER A 70 -17.04 -7.67 -28.22
C SER A 70 -15.84 -6.85 -28.70
N HIS A 71 -15.78 -6.55 -29.99
CA HIS A 71 -14.76 -5.67 -30.58
C HIS A 71 -14.82 -4.22 -30.05
N ASP A 72 -15.95 -3.79 -29.47
CA ASP A 72 -16.11 -2.49 -28.82
C ASP A 72 -15.49 -2.43 -27.39
N PHE A 73 -14.73 -3.46 -27.00
CA PHE A 73 -14.09 -3.55 -25.69
C PHE A 73 -13.02 -2.45 -25.49
N ASP A 74 -13.14 -1.69 -24.40
CA ASP A 74 -12.14 -0.70 -23.98
C ASP A 74 -11.34 -1.21 -22.75
N PRO A 75 -10.03 -1.52 -22.90
CA PRO A 75 -9.18 -1.98 -21.79
C PRO A 75 -8.98 -0.96 -20.66
N SER A 76 -9.25 0.33 -20.90
CA SER A 76 -9.14 1.39 -19.90
C SER A 76 -10.34 1.41 -18.95
N LEU A 77 -11.52 1.01 -19.44
CA LEU A 77 -12.78 1.00 -18.71
C LEU A 77 -13.14 -0.37 -18.12
N ASP A 78 -12.73 -1.47 -18.77
CA ASP A 78 -12.99 -2.83 -18.28
C ASP A 78 -11.67 -3.59 -17.96
N SER A 79 -11.56 -4.01 -16.70
CA SER A 79 -10.40 -4.74 -16.19
C SER A 79 -10.47 -6.26 -16.39
N TYR A 80 -11.50 -6.76 -17.06
CA TYR A 80 -11.77 -8.19 -17.20
C TYR A 80 -10.57 -9.02 -17.69
N PRO A 81 -9.81 -8.64 -18.75
CA PRO A 81 -8.61 -9.37 -19.17
C PRO A 81 -7.53 -9.39 -18.10
N ARG A 82 -7.31 -8.25 -17.42
CA ARG A 82 -6.34 -8.12 -16.31
C ARG A 82 -6.69 -9.05 -15.15
N VAL A 83 -7.98 -9.12 -14.78
CA VAL A 83 -8.49 -10.00 -13.72
C VAL A 83 -8.33 -11.47 -14.11
N MET A 84 -8.67 -11.85 -15.35
CA MET A 84 -8.57 -13.24 -15.80
C MET A 84 -7.12 -13.72 -15.89
N VAL A 85 -6.18 -12.88 -16.34
CA VAL A 85 -4.74 -13.19 -16.28
C VAL A 85 -4.26 -13.31 -14.82
N GLY A 86 -4.75 -12.45 -13.90
CA GLY A 86 -4.48 -12.59 -12.47
C GLY A 86 -4.95 -13.95 -11.91
N ARG A 87 -6.14 -14.40 -12.29
CA ARG A 87 -6.66 -15.72 -11.92
C ARG A 87 -5.86 -16.87 -12.54
N LEU A 88 -5.39 -16.71 -13.79
CA LEU A 88 -4.52 -17.69 -14.44
C LEU A 88 -3.19 -17.85 -13.67
N ARG A 89 -2.55 -16.74 -13.27
CA ARG A 89 -1.33 -16.77 -12.44
C ARG A 89 -1.53 -17.59 -11.16
N ASN A 90 -2.62 -17.31 -10.43
CA ASN A 90 -2.94 -18.05 -9.20
C ASN A 90 -3.20 -19.54 -9.45
N LEU A 91 -3.80 -19.90 -10.59
CA LEU A 91 -4.10 -21.29 -10.92
C LEU A 91 -2.83 -22.05 -11.30
N LEU A 92 -1.90 -21.42 -12.04
CA LEU A 92 -0.56 -21.95 -12.34
C LEU A 92 0.23 -22.16 -11.03
N ASP A 93 0.23 -21.16 -10.15
CA ASP A 93 0.95 -21.26 -8.87
C ASP A 93 0.41 -22.40 -7.98
N ARG A 94 -0.91 -22.60 -7.95
CA ARG A 94 -1.52 -23.74 -7.25
C ARG A 94 -1.12 -25.08 -7.86
N TYR A 95 -1.19 -25.22 -9.19
CA TYR A 95 -0.81 -26.45 -9.87
C TYR A 95 0.64 -26.85 -9.56
N TYR A 96 1.57 -25.89 -9.67
CA TYR A 96 3.01 -26.12 -9.44
C TYR A 96 3.42 -26.13 -7.97
N ALA A 97 2.51 -25.82 -7.03
CA ALA A 97 2.73 -26.04 -5.60
C ALA A 97 2.57 -27.52 -5.23
N ASP A 98 1.64 -28.22 -5.89
CA ASP A 98 1.29 -29.62 -5.60
C ASP A 98 1.93 -30.60 -6.59
N THR A 99 2.45 -30.11 -7.72
CA THR A 99 3.08 -30.94 -8.76
C THR A 99 4.59 -30.66 -8.83
N PRO A 100 5.47 -31.66 -8.61
CA PRO A 100 6.91 -31.47 -8.79
C PRO A 100 7.24 -31.05 -10.22
N TRP A 101 8.17 -30.09 -10.37
CA TRP A 101 8.55 -29.55 -11.67
C TRP A 101 10.04 -29.23 -11.77
N VAL A 102 10.58 -29.42 -12.98
CA VAL A 102 11.90 -28.92 -13.40
C VAL A 102 11.72 -27.65 -14.24
N HIS A 103 10.68 -27.63 -15.06
CA HIS A 103 10.22 -26.47 -15.82
C HIS A 103 8.80 -26.12 -15.43
N ARG A 104 8.50 -24.83 -15.26
CA ARG A 104 7.12 -24.37 -15.07
C ARG A 104 6.78 -23.19 -15.95
N LEU A 105 5.52 -23.10 -16.38
CA LEU A 105 4.99 -21.92 -17.05
C LEU A 105 4.59 -20.85 -16.05
N ARG A 106 4.98 -19.61 -16.34
CA ARG A 106 4.61 -18.43 -15.55
C ARG A 106 4.19 -17.28 -16.46
N VAL A 107 3.25 -16.46 -15.98
CA VAL A 107 2.95 -15.15 -16.55
C VAL A 107 3.43 -14.07 -15.58
N PRO A 108 4.51 -13.31 -15.88
CA PRO A 108 5.04 -12.27 -14.99
C PRO A 108 4.00 -11.18 -14.67
N GLN A 109 4.12 -10.51 -13.52
CA GLN A 109 3.25 -9.38 -13.17
C GLN A 109 3.51 -8.22 -14.14
N GLY A 110 2.43 -7.58 -14.62
CA GLY A 110 2.54 -6.48 -15.59
C GLY A 110 2.80 -6.91 -17.04
N SER A 111 3.05 -8.21 -17.29
CA SER A 111 3.18 -8.79 -18.62
C SER A 111 2.03 -9.77 -18.92
N TYR A 112 1.75 -9.98 -20.21
CA TYR A 112 0.87 -11.05 -20.68
C TYR A 112 1.63 -12.14 -21.44
N GLU A 113 2.95 -12.20 -21.29
CA GLU A 113 3.78 -13.23 -21.93
C GLU A 113 3.92 -14.48 -21.05
N ILE A 114 3.94 -15.67 -21.68
CA ILE A 114 4.30 -16.93 -21.04
C ILE A 114 5.83 -17.07 -21.05
N VAL A 115 6.40 -17.25 -19.86
CA VAL A 115 7.82 -17.53 -19.67
C VAL A 115 8.01 -18.90 -19.03
N VAL A 116 9.09 -19.59 -19.42
CA VAL A 116 9.51 -20.84 -18.81
C VAL A 116 10.49 -20.53 -17.68
N GLN A 117 10.17 -21.00 -16.48
CA GLN A 117 11.11 -20.97 -15.35
C GLN A 117 11.73 -22.36 -15.17
N HIS A 118 13.06 -22.42 -15.11
CA HIS A 118 13.82 -23.64 -14.87
C HIS A 118 14.32 -23.72 -13.42
N ARG A 119 14.43 -24.95 -12.89
CA ARG A 119 15.04 -25.27 -11.60
C ARG A 119 15.87 -26.55 -11.72
N ALA A 120 17.02 -26.60 -11.04
CA ALA A 120 17.99 -27.70 -11.13
C ALA A 120 17.51 -29.07 -10.59
N ALA A 121 16.54 -29.10 -9.67
CA ALA A 121 15.89 -30.34 -9.20
C ALA A 121 14.50 -30.03 -8.58
N PRO A 122 13.49 -30.91 -8.72
CA PRO A 122 12.21 -30.76 -8.03
C PRO A 122 12.40 -30.95 -6.51
N PRO A 123 11.74 -30.15 -5.65
CA PRO A 123 11.67 -30.45 -4.22
C PRO A 123 10.92 -31.77 -4.01
N PRO A 124 11.18 -32.51 -2.92
CA PRO A 124 10.46 -33.74 -2.63
C PRO A 124 8.96 -33.44 -2.57
N ALA A 125 8.16 -34.20 -3.32
CA ALA A 125 6.71 -34.15 -3.23
C ALA A 125 6.33 -34.29 -1.75
N ARG A 126 5.41 -33.45 -1.24
CA ARG A 126 4.83 -33.66 0.07
C ARG A 126 4.04 -34.97 0.02
N SER A 127 4.70 -36.07 0.39
CA SER A 127 4.10 -37.39 0.51
C SER A 127 2.91 -37.31 1.48
N ALA A 128 1.80 -37.89 1.05
CA ALA A 128 0.55 -37.97 1.77
C ALA A 128 0.64 -38.89 2.99
N GLU A 129 1.35 -38.46 4.04
CA GLU A 129 1.55 -39.28 5.25
C GLU A 129 0.85 -38.72 6.50
N ASN A 130 0.15 -37.59 6.41
CA ASN A 130 -0.66 -37.03 7.52
C ASN A 130 -2.16 -36.93 7.19
N ALA A 131 -2.69 -37.87 6.40
CA ALA A 131 -4.12 -37.96 6.09
C ALA A 131 -4.74 -39.33 6.44
N ALA A 132 -4.10 -40.09 7.34
CA ALA A 132 -4.57 -41.39 7.81
C ALA A 132 -5.09 -41.32 9.24
N GLU A 133 -6.06 -40.45 9.53
CA GLU A 133 -6.86 -40.56 10.76
C GLU A 133 -8.24 -39.87 10.65
N ALA A 134 -8.95 -40.04 9.53
CA ALA A 134 -10.39 -39.75 9.45
C ALA A 134 -11.02 -40.29 8.14
N SER A 135 -10.97 -41.60 7.88
CA SER A 135 -11.93 -42.23 6.95
C SER A 135 -11.88 -43.75 7.07
N ALA A 136 -12.51 -44.29 8.13
CA ALA A 136 -12.98 -45.66 8.15
C ALA A 136 -14.51 -45.64 8.15
N ALA A 137 -15.11 -45.66 6.96
CA ALA A 137 -16.44 -46.24 6.74
C ALA A 137 -16.75 -46.35 5.24
N ALA A 138 -16.93 -47.60 4.81
CA ALA A 138 -17.69 -48.07 3.65
C ALA A 138 -17.05 -47.95 2.25
N SER A 139 -16.32 -49.00 1.89
CA SER A 139 -16.24 -49.58 0.54
C SER A 139 -17.56 -50.29 0.17
N VAL A 140 -17.94 -50.27 -1.13
CA VAL A 140 -18.29 -51.45 -1.99
C VAL A 140 -18.29 -50.99 -3.47
N ASP A 141 -17.77 -51.87 -4.34
CA ASP A 141 -17.54 -51.80 -5.80
C ASP A 141 -18.75 -51.53 -6.73
N PRO A 142 -18.51 -51.18 -8.02
CA PRO A 142 -19.55 -51.02 -9.04
C PRO A 142 -19.71 -52.26 -9.94
N VAL A 143 -20.95 -52.60 -10.31
CA VAL A 143 -21.24 -53.48 -11.46
C VAL A 143 -22.39 -52.92 -12.30
N ALA A 144 -22.07 -52.73 -13.57
CA ALA A 144 -22.86 -52.78 -14.81
C ALA A 144 -24.24 -52.06 -14.92
N THR A 145 -24.30 -51.18 -15.93
CA THR A 145 -25.51 -50.78 -16.68
C THR A 145 -26.18 -51.98 -17.38
N PRO A 146 -27.52 -51.92 -17.59
CA PRO A 146 -28.00 -51.59 -18.94
C PRO A 146 -29.25 -50.68 -19.02
N SER A 147 -29.30 -49.93 -20.13
CA SER A 147 -30.38 -49.69 -21.10
C SER A 147 -31.86 -49.52 -20.70
N HIS A 148 -32.42 -48.39 -21.13
CA HIS A 148 -33.77 -48.12 -21.70
C HIS A 148 -35.01 -48.84 -21.12
N GLU A 149 -35.96 -48.09 -20.56
CA GLU A 149 -37.33 -47.95 -21.12
C GLU A 149 -38.19 -47.00 -20.28
N ALA A 150 -39.09 -46.29 -20.97
CA ALA A 150 -40.03 -45.35 -20.41
C ALA A 150 -41.21 -46.07 -19.72
N ALA A 151 -41.58 -45.65 -18.50
CA ALA A 151 -42.94 -45.87 -18.00
C ALA A 151 -43.33 -44.89 -16.88
N ALA A 152 -44.56 -44.40 -17.02
CA ALA A 152 -45.38 -43.50 -16.21
C ALA A 152 -45.24 -43.53 -14.67
N LEU A 153 -45.45 -42.34 -14.09
CA LEU A 153 -45.77 -42.09 -12.68
C LEU A 153 -47.06 -42.80 -12.23
N PRO A 154 -47.13 -43.18 -10.94
CA PRO A 154 -48.36 -43.03 -10.16
C PRO A 154 -48.15 -42.12 -8.92
N PRO A 155 -49.23 -41.49 -8.40
CA PRO A 155 -49.11 -40.40 -7.45
C PRO A 155 -49.18 -40.84 -5.98
N ALA A 156 -48.84 -39.84 -5.13
CA ALA A 156 -49.24 -39.65 -3.73
C ALA A 156 -48.27 -40.15 -2.63
N ARG A 157 -47.77 -39.20 -1.82
CA ARG A 157 -48.34 -38.85 -0.50
C ARG A 157 -47.44 -37.83 0.23
N LEU A 158 -47.82 -36.56 0.20
CA LEU A 158 -47.29 -35.54 1.12
C LEU A 158 -47.83 -35.80 2.53
N ARG A 159 -47.05 -36.43 3.40
CA ARG A 159 -47.18 -36.29 4.87
C ARG A 159 -45.93 -36.73 5.63
N ARG A 160 -44.77 -36.15 5.31
CA ARG A 160 -43.53 -36.26 6.12
C ARG A 160 -42.55 -35.11 5.82
N GLY A 161 -43.05 -33.87 5.76
CA GLY A 161 -42.27 -32.72 5.27
C GLY A 161 -41.86 -31.66 6.30
N ARG A 162 -42.15 -31.82 7.59
CA ARG A 162 -41.77 -30.81 8.61
C ARG A 162 -40.49 -31.14 9.37
N ARG A 163 -40.26 -32.41 9.73
CA ARG A 163 -39.06 -32.82 10.46
C ARG A 163 -37.80 -32.87 9.58
N THR A 164 -37.94 -33.25 8.31
CA THR A 164 -36.83 -33.28 7.34
C THR A 164 -36.37 -31.88 6.94
N VAL A 165 -37.30 -30.94 6.75
CA VAL A 165 -36.99 -29.54 6.48
C VAL A 165 -36.32 -28.88 7.69
N LEU A 166 -36.80 -29.14 8.92
CA LEU A 166 -36.17 -28.63 10.13
C LEU A 166 -34.74 -29.17 10.32
N LEU A 167 -34.53 -30.47 10.05
CA LEU A 167 -33.20 -31.09 10.12
C LEU A 167 -32.25 -30.48 9.08
N ALA A 168 -32.72 -30.28 7.84
CA ALA A 168 -31.93 -29.67 6.77
C ALA A 168 -31.53 -28.22 7.10
N VAL A 169 -32.44 -27.44 7.69
CA VAL A 169 -32.15 -26.06 8.14
C VAL A 169 -31.13 -26.05 9.27
N LEU A 170 -31.24 -26.95 10.24
CA LEU A 170 -30.27 -27.06 11.34
C LEU A 170 -28.89 -27.50 10.86
N VAL A 171 -28.82 -28.43 9.90
CA VAL A 171 -27.56 -28.85 9.27
C VAL A 171 -26.94 -27.69 8.49
N LEU A 172 -27.72 -26.95 7.69
CA LEU A 172 -27.22 -25.78 6.96
C LEU A 172 -26.76 -24.65 7.88
N ALA A 173 -27.48 -24.39 8.98
CA ALA A 173 -27.06 -23.42 9.99
C ALA A 173 -25.78 -23.86 10.71
N GLY A 174 -25.66 -25.16 11.04
CA GLY A 174 -24.46 -25.74 11.60
C GLY A 174 -23.26 -25.63 10.65
N LEU A 175 -23.43 -25.94 9.37
CA LEU A 175 -22.39 -25.80 8.34
C LEU A 175 -21.99 -24.34 8.11
N ALA A 176 -22.95 -23.40 8.12
CA ALA A 176 -22.67 -21.97 8.01
C ALA A 176 -21.90 -21.45 9.24
N ALA A 177 -22.28 -21.90 10.44
CA ALA A 177 -21.56 -21.59 11.68
C ALA A 177 -20.15 -22.19 11.68
N LEU A 178 -19.99 -23.43 11.19
CA LEU A 178 -18.68 -24.09 11.07
C LEU A 178 -17.80 -23.38 10.04
N ALA A 179 -18.35 -22.99 8.89
CA ALA A 179 -17.64 -22.24 7.87
C ALA A 179 -17.25 -20.84 8.36
N GLY A 180 -18.14 -20.16 9.08
CA GLY A 180 -17.85 -18.89 9.75
C GLY A 180 -16.77 -19.02 10.82
N TRP A 181 -16.83 -20.08 11.63
CA TRP A 181 -15.80 -20.39 12.62
C TRP A 181 -14.46 -20.73 11.98
N TRP A 182 -14.44 -21.51 10.90
CA TRP A 182 -13.21 -21.86 10.19
C TRP A 182 -12.60 -20.66 9.47
N ALA A 183 -13.41 -19.79 8.89
CA ALA A 183 -12.97 -18.51 8.32
C ALA A 183 -12.41 -17.57 9.41
N TRP A 184 -13.07 -17.50 10.57
CA TRP A 184 -12.61 -16.74 11.72
C TRP A 184 -11.30 -17.31 12.29
N ARG A 185 -11.18 -18.64 12.39
CA ARG A 185 -9.97 -19.32 12.87
C ARG A 185 -8.81 -19.21 11.88
N GLY A 186 -9.10 -19.25 10.57
CA GLY A 186 -8.13 -18.99 9.50
C GLY A 186 -7.61 -17.57 9.53
N GLN A 187 -8.46 -16.57 9.82
CA GLN A 187 -8.01 -15.21 10.10
C GLN A 187 -7.16 -15.14 11.37
N GLN A 188 -7.53 -15.82 12.45
CA GLN A 188 -6.73 -15.85 13.68
C GLN A 188 -5.37 -16.53 13.49
N ALA A 189 -5.26 -17.58 12.67
CA ALA A 189 -4.00 -18.28 12.40
C ALA A 189 -2.96 -17.39 11.68
N VAL A 190 -3.39 -16.46 10.83
CA VAL A 190 -2.51 -15.43 10.22
C VAL A 190 -1.91 -14.50 11.28
N PHE A 191 -2.59 -14.33 12.41
CA PHE A 191 -2.13 -13.50 13.52
C PHE A 191 -1.45 -14.29 14.65
N GLN A 192 -1.23 -15.61 14.52
CA GLN A 192 -0.61 -16.44 15.59
C GLN A 192 0.93 -16.38 15.66
N GLY A 193 1.58 -15.51 14.88
CA GLY A 193 3.04 -15.30 14.91
C GLY A 193 3.53 -14.34 16.01
N ASN A 194 4.85 -14.30 16.21
CA ASN A 194 5.54 -13.23 16.93
C ASN A 194 5.29 -11.87 16.25
N ILE A 195 5.62 -10.76 16.94
CA ILE A 195 5.66 -9.45 16.29
C ILE A 195 6.84 -9.41 15.34
N ASP A 196 6.56 -9.13 14.07
CA ASP A 196 7.60 -8.91 13.08
C ASP A 196 8.28 -7.56 13.35
N PRO A 197 9.62 -7.54 13.52
CA PRO A 197 10.35 -6.35 13.94
C PRO A 197 10.38 -5.28 12.86
N MET A 198 10.78 -4.06 13.24
CA MET A 198 11.13 -3.03 12.26
C MET A 198 12.33 -3.49 11.43
N PRO A 199 12.42 -3.11 10.14
CA PRO A 199 13.55 -3.46 9.33
C PRO A 199 14.84 -2.83 9.85
N LEU A 200 15.89 -3.64 9.92
CA LEU A 200 17.19 -3.21 10.40
C LEU A 200 18.02 -2.65 9.25
N VAL A 201 18.45 -1.40 9.40
CA VAL A 201 19.28 -0.68 8.44
C VAL A 201 20.72 -0.64 8.96
N GLU A 202 21.65 -1.08 8.12
CA GLU A 202 23.07 -0.81 8.29
C GLU A 202 23.48 0.42 7.48
N ILE A 203 24.34 1.27 8.05
CA ILE A 203 25.01 2.34 7.32
C ILE A 203 26.49 1.96 7.23
N SER A 204 26.98 1.78 6.00
CA SER A 204 28.39 1.50 5.71
C SER A 204 29.23 2.75 5.93
N ALA A 205 30.52 2.56 6.22
CA ALA A 205 31.46 3.67 6.26
C ALA A 205 31.50 4.37 4.88
N PRO A 206 31.34 5.70 4.79
CA PRO A 206 31.32 6.37 3.50
C PRO A 206 32.66 6.25 2.77
N GLU A 207 32.61 5.91 1.49
CA GLU A 207 33.79 5.90 0.62
C GLU A 207 34.26 7.34 0.35
N ALA A 208 35.55 7.60 0.53
CA ALA A 208 36.12 8.93 0.35
C ALA A 208 37.58 8.86 -0.09
N GLY A 209 38.08 9.95 -0.67
CA GLY A 209 39.50 10.10 -0.99
C GLY A 209 40.41 10.08 0.26
N GLU A 210 41.71 9.91 0.06
CA GLU A 210 42.69 9.72 1.14
C GLU A 210 43.07 11.01 1.89
N SER A 211 42.64 12.17 1.40
CA SER A 211 42.99 13.45 2.02
C SER A 211 42.37 13.59 3.42
N ALA A 212 42.99 14.40 4.29
CA ALA A 212 42.45 14.68 5.62
C ALA A 212 41.06 15.33 5.54
N VAL A 213 40.82 16.20 4.55
CA VAL A 213 39.54 16.84 4.30
C VAL A 213 38.49 15.81 3.89
N SER A 214 38.80 14.96 2.91
CA SER A 214 37.90 13.89 2.45
C SER A 214 37.49 12.93 3.57
N ARG A 215 38.42 12.54 4.43
CA ARG A 215 38.12 11.70 5.61
C ARG A 215 37.26 12.43 6.65
N ALA A 216 37.45 13.73 6.84
CA ALA A 216 36.61 14.52 7.73
C ALA A 216 35.17 14.63 7.20
N LEU A 217 35.01 14.87 5.88
CA LEU A 217 33.72 14.88 5.21
C LEU A 217 32.99 13.53 5.33
N ALA A 218 33.71 12.42 5.13
CA ALA A 218 33.15 11.07 5.30
C ALA A 218 32.60 10.85 6.71
N ARG A 219 33.33 11.26 7.75
CA ARG A 219 32.85 11.15 9.14
C ARG A 219 31.62 12.03 9.42
N ALA A 220 31.60 13.24 8.89
CA ALA A 220 30.46 14.14 9.03
C ALA A 220 29.22 13.61 8.30
N LEU A 221 29.40 13.04 7.09
CA LEU A 221 28.36 12.36 6.33
C LEU A 221 27.80 11.14 7.08
N ASP A 222 28.66 10.26 7.60
CA ASP A 222 28.26 9.11 8.42
C ASP A 222 27.44 9.56 9.63
N GLY A 223 27.89 10.61 10.32
CA GLY A 223 27.17 11.22 11.44
C GLY A 223 25.78 11.73 11.06
N LYS A 224 25.65 12.48 9.96
CA LYS A 224 24.36 13.00 9.45
C LYS A 224 23.41 11.87 9.09
N LEU A 225 23.86 10.85 8.38
CA LEU A 225 23.02 9.72 7.95
C LEU A 225 22.54 8.90 9.16
N ARG A 226 23.45 8.58 10.11
CA ARG A 226 23.10 7.85 11.33
C ARG A 226 22.12 8.63 12.20
N ASP A 227 22.38 9.92 12.45
CA ASP A 227 21.47 10.76 13.23
C ASP A 227 20.11 10.91 12.56
N GLY A 228 20.10 11.11 11.23
CA GLY A 228 18.88 11.25 10.45
C GLY A 228 18.01 10.01 10.48
N ILE A 229 18.57 8.86 10.11
CA ILE A 229 17.81 7.61 9.96
C ILE A 229 17.30 7.09 11.31
N ARG A 230 18.08 7.22 12.40
CA ARG A 230 17.67 6.74 13.75
C ARG A 230 16.48 7.49 14.36
N ARG A 231 16.05 8.60 13.75
CA ARG A 231 14.92 9.42 14.24
C ARG A 231 13.57 8.93 13.72
N PHE A 232 13.56 7.99 12.77
CA PHE A 232 12.35 7.40 12.22
C PHE A 232 11.93 6.16 13.01
N GLU A 233 10.63 5.96 13.14
CA GLU A 233 10.04 4.90 13.95
C GLU A 233 9.81 3.60 13.14
N PHE A 234 9.93 3.68 11.82
CA PHE A 234 9.63 2.59 10.88
C PHE A 234 10.88 1.81 10.47
N VAL A 235 12.05 2.14 11.04
CA VAL A 235 13.33 1.49 10.80
C VAL A 235 14.13 1.46 12.08
N ASP A 236 14.87 0.37 12.29
CA ASP A 236 15.89 0.31 13.33
C ASP A 236 17.28 0.49 12.71
N LEU A 237 18.21 1.09 13.45
CA LEU A 237 19.59 1.26 12.99
C LEU A 237 20.52 0.25 13.69
N LEU A 238 21.29 -0.50 12.90
CA LEU A 238 22.27 -1.45 13.43
C LEU A 238 23.40 -0.72 14.18
N SER A 239 23.61 -1.11 15.43
CA SER A 239 24.67 -0.54 16.27
C SER A 239 26.07 -0.87 15.74
N ALA A 240 26.96 0.12 15.76
CA ALA A 240 28.32 0.01 15.25
C ALA A 240 29.21 -1.02 16.00
N ARG A 241 28.79 -1.51 17.17
CA ARG A 241 29.56 -2.46 18.01
C ARG A 241 29.42 -3.94 17.62
N SER A 242 28.64 -4.26 16.59
CA SER A 242 28.46 -5.63 16.11
C SER A 242 29.70 -6.09 15.31
N ARG A 243 30.17 -7.34 15.49
CA ARG A 243 31.32 -7.91 14.77
C ARG A 243 31.02 -8.03 13.27
N GLU A 244 32.00 -7.80 12.41
CA GLU A 244 31.81 -7.66 10.95
C GLU A 244 31.13 -8.85 10.26
N ASP A 245 31.43 -10.08 10.68
CA ASP A 245 30.76 -11.30 10.19
C ASP A 245 29.31 -11.46 10.70
N ASP A 246 28.99 -10.99 11.91
CA ASP A 246 27.61 -11.03 12.46
C ASP A 246 26.68 -9.98 11.81
N ARG A 247 27.23 -8.99 11.09
CA ARG A 247 26.46 -7.85 10.54
C ARG A 247 25.75 -8.18 9.23
N ARG A 248 26.41 -8.94 8.35
CA ARG A 248 25.89 -9.26 7.00
C ARG A 248 24.64 -10.14 7.05
N ASP A 249 24.51 -10.97 8.08
CA ASP A 249 23.36 -11.87 8.27
C ASP A 249 22.23 -11.27 9.11
N ARG A 250 22.38 -10.02 9.58
CA ARG A 250 21.41 -9.37 10.49
C ARG A 250 20.66 -8.18 9.92
N ALA A 251 21.24 -7.43 8.97
CA ALA A 251 20.57 -6.26 8.40
C ALA A 251 19.63 -6.64 7.26
N ASP A 252 18.46 -6.01 7.19
CA ASP A 252 17.54 -6.13 6.06
C ASP A 252 17.97 -5.25 4.88
N TYR A 253 18.52 -4.08 5.21
CA TYR A 253 18.99 -3.08 4.26
C TYR A 253 20.37 -2.55 4.63
N ARG A 254 21.16 -2.19 3.62
CA ARG A 254 22.45 -1.52 3.77
C ARG A 254 22.45 -0.23 2.96
N LEU A 255 22.78 0.89 3.59
CA LEU A 255 23.00 2.18 2.96
C LEU A 255 24.50 2.36 2.73
N ASP A 256 24.90 2.21 1.48
CA ASP A 256 26.24 2.51 1.01
C ASP A 256 26.30 3.99 0.60
N SER A 257 27.39 4.68 0.92
CA SER A 257 27.53 6.10 0.61
C SER A 257 28.94 6.42 0.16
N SER A 258 29.08 7.42 -0.73
CA SER A 258 30.37 7.94 -1.16
C SER A 258 30.35 9.47 -1.19
N VAL A 259 31.51 10.07 -0.92
CA VAL A 259 31.69 11.52 -0.88
C VAL A 259 32.91 11.91 -1.70
N VAL A 260 32.68 12.74 -2.72
CA VAL A 260 33.71 13.20 -3.65
C VAL A 260 33.75 14.73 -3.60
N ARG A 261 34.92 15.28 -3.26
CA ARG A 261 35.15 16.72 -3.31
C ARG A 261 35.77 17.07 -4.66
N THR A 262 35.15 18.00 -5.38
CA THR A 262 35.74 18.56 -6.59
C THR A 262 36.92 19.48 -6.21
N VAL A 263 37.97 19.54 -7.04
CA VAL A 263 39.31 20.08 -6.70
C VAL A 263 39.26 21.45 -6.01
N GLU A 264 38.33 22.31 -6.42
CA GLU A 264 37.81 23.46 -5.70
C GLU A 264 36.30 23.56 -6.04
N GLY A 265 35.42 23.26 -5.10
CA GLY A 265 33.98 23.31 -5.36
C GLY A 265 33.15 22.30 -4.58
N PRO A 266 31.88 22.12 -4.99
CA PRO A 266 30.88 21.39 -4.23
C PRO A 266 31.27 19.92 -4.00
N VAL A 267 30.67 19.36 -2.96
CA VAL A 267 30.83 17.98 -2.54
C VAL A 267 29.70 17.15 -3.15
N ASP A 268 30.03 16.20 -4.01
CA ASP A 268 29.06 15.25 -4.55
C ASP A 268 28.96 14.06 -3.59
N VAL A 269 27.75 13.82 -3.08
CA VAL A 269 27.41 12.69 -2.21
C VAL A 269 26.54 11.72 -3.00
N THR A 270 26.96 10.46 -3.09
CA THR A 270 26.13 9.39 -3.64
C THR A 270 25.63 8.50 -2.52
N LEU A 271 24.34 8.18 -2.54
CA LEU A 271 23.70 7.26 -1.60
C LEU A 271 23.07 6.11 -2.38
N VAL A 272 23.29 4.88 -1.93
CA VAL A 272 22.73 3.66 -2.53
C VAL A 272 22.14 2.78 -1.43
N LEU A 273 20.83 2.56 -1.48
CA LEU A 273 20.14 1.66 -0.57
C LEU A 273 20.03 0.26 -1.20
N ASN A 274 20.69 -0.70 -0.57
CA ASN A 274 20.73 -2.09 -0.98
C ASN A 274 19.85 -2.94 -0.07
N ARG A 275 19.08 -3.87 -0.66
CA ARG A 275 18.45 -4.95 0.09
C ARG A 275 19.46 -6.08 0.26
N VAL A 276 19.72 -6.49 1.49
CA VAL A 276 20.80 -7.42 1.82
C VAL A 276 20.47 -8.84 1.34
N ALA A 277 19.22 -9.26 1.51
CA ALA A 277 18.77 -10.62 1.20
C ALA A 277 19.05 -11.09 -0.24
N ASP A 278 19.07 -10.18 -1.22
CA ASP A 278 19.34 -10.48 -2.63
C ASP A 278 20.38 -9.57 -3.28
N GLN A 279 21.15 -8.82 -2.47
CA GLN A 279 22.21 -7.91 -2.90
C GLN A 279 21.78 -6.94 -4.02
N ARG A 280 20.53 -6.45 -3.94
CA ARG A 280 19.95 -5.59 -4.98
C ARG A 280 19.88 -4.14 -4.53
N ALA A 281 20.43 -3.23 -5.35
CA ALA A 281 20.18 -1.80 -5.22
C ALA A 281 18.70 -1.51 -5.53
N ILE A 282 17.97 -1.03 -4.53
CA ILE A 282 16.53 -0.72 -4.67
C ILE A 282 16.25 0.77 -4.82
N TRP A 283 17.24 1.61 -4.50
CA TRP A 283 17.20 3.05 -4.64
C TRP A 283 18.60 3.64 -4.61
N SER A 284 18.80 4.75 -5.30
CA SER A 284 20.04 5.51 -5.29
C SER A 284 19.77 6.97 -5.64
N THR A 285 20.56 7.88 -5.08
CA THR A 285 20.54 9.30 -5.46
C THR A 285 21.94 9.88 -5.41
N GLN A 286 22.15 10.97 -6.15
CA GLN A 286 23.34 11.79 -6.08
C GLN A 286 22.93 13.22 -5.70
N VAL A 287 23.57 13.78 -4.68
CA VAL A 287 23.28 15.12 -4.15
C VAL A 287 24.53 15.95 -4.22
N ARG A 288 24.43 17.14 -4.81
CA ARG A 288 25.51 18.11 -4.91
C ARG A 288 25.41 19.12 -3.78
N VAL A 289 26.28 18.98 -2.78
CA VAL A 289 26.28 19.80 -1.56
C VAL A 289 27.22 21.00 -1.72
N ASN A 290 26.70 22.20 -1.47
CA ASN A 290 27.49 23.43 -1.54
C ASN A 290 28.41 23.57 -0.33
N ASP A 291 29.52 24.30 -0.49
CA ASP A 291 30.52 24.47 0.58
C ASP A 291 29.93 25.08 1.87
N GLY A 292 28.92 25.96 1.77
CA GLY A 292 28.26 26.56 2.92
C GLY A 292 27.35 25.61 3.72
N ASP A 293 27.02 24.44 3.17
CA ASP A 293 26.20 23.40 3.81
C ASP A 293 27.06 22.27 4.39
N VAL A 294 28.39 22.42 4.38
CA VAL A 294 29.34 21.45 4.92
C VAL A 294 29.94 22.04 6.21
N PRO A 295 29.97 21.27 7.32
CA PRO A 295 29.75 19.82 7.43
C PRO A 295 28.31 19.37 7.77
N GLU A 296 27.31 20.25 7.73
CA GLU A 296 25.94 19.96 8.20
C GLU A 296 25.14 19.02 7.28
N PHE A 297 25.47 19.00 5.98
CA PHE A 297 24.81 18.22 4.93
C PHE A 297 23.29 18.40 4.90
N GLY A 298 22.80 19.65 5.05
CA GLY A 298 21.36 19.97 5.08
C GLY A 298 20.61 19.52 3.82
N GLN A 299 21.29 19.44 2.67
CA GLN A 299 20.69 19.00 1.42
C GLN A 299 20.37 17.48 1.36
N LEU A 300 20.86 16.69 2.33
CA LEU A 300 20.56 15.25 2.41
C LEU A 300 19.26 14.95 3.15
N GLU A 301 18.61 15.95 3.75
CA GLU A 301 17.38 15.75 4.52
C GLU A 301 16.24 15.10 3.72
N PRO A 302 16.00 15.48 2.45
CA PRO A 302 15.02 14.79 1.61
C PRO A 302 15.38 13.32 1.35
N ALA A 303 16.66 13.00 1.15
CA ALA A 303 17.11 11.63 0.94
C ALA A 303 16.87 10.76 2.17
N ILE A 304 17.16 11.30 3.36
CA ILE A 304 16.89 10.64 4.65
C ILE A 304 15.37 10.35 4.79
N ALA A 305 14.53 11.35 4.54
CA ALA A 305 13.07 11.22 4.59
C ALA A 305 12.55 10.17 3.58
N GLN A 306 13.05 10.20 2.34
CA GLN A 306 12.65 9.25 1.29
C GLN A 306 13.07 7.81 1.59
N ILE A 307 14.15 7.59 2.35
CA ILE A 307 14.56 6.24 2.74
C ILE A 307 13.68 5.70 3.87
N ALA A 308 13.57 6.45 4.97
CA ALA A 308 13.10 5.96 6.26
C ALA A 308 11.69 6.42 6.66
N GLY A 309 11.10 7.38 5.93
CA GLY A 309 9.77 7.90 6.22
C GLY A 309 8.64 6.90 6.02
N ASP A 310 7.44 7.26 6.51
CA ASP A 310 6.22 6.45 6.48
C ASP A 310 5.82 5.96 5.08
N TYR A 311 6.27 6.67 4.04
CA TYR A 311 6.02 6.38 2.63
C TYR A 311 7.31 6.12 1.84
N GLY A 312 8.42 5.95 2.55
CA GLY A 312 9.76 5.83 2.01
C GLY A 312 10.01 4.53 1.26
N VAL A 313 11.22 4.41 0.73
CA VAL A 313 11.68 3.29 -0.10
C VAL A 313 11.53 1.95 0.64
N ILE A 314 11.84 1.91 1.93
CA ILE A 314 11.81 0.67 2.75
C ILE A 314 10.37 0.16 2.91
N VAL A 315 9.41 1.05 3.21
CA VAL A 315 7.99 0.72 3.29
C VAL A 315 7.46 0.25 1.94
N ARG A 316 7.81 0.96 0.86
CA ARG A 316 7.39 0.61 -0.51
C ARG A 316 8.00 -0.70 -0.99
N ASP A 317 9.22 -1.05 -0.59
CA ASP A 317 9.81 -2.34 -0.90
C ASP A 317 9.07 -3.49 -0.20
N GLN A 318 8.75 -3.33 1.09
CA GLN A 318 7.95 -4.29 1.85
C GLN A 318 6.59 -4.53 1.19
N LEU A 319 5.85 -3.46 0.89
CA LEU A 319 4.53 -3.55 0.24
C LEU A 319 4.58 -4.17 -1.15
N ARG A 320 5.67 -3.98 -1.90
CA ARG A 320 5.83 -4.60 -3.23
C ARG A 320 6.12 -6.10 -3.13
N ARG A 321 6.95 -6.51 -2.17
CA ARG A 321 7.28 -7.93 -1.95
C ARG A 321 6.11 -8.70 -1.36
N GLN A 322 5.38 -8.09 -0.44
CA GLN A 322 4.37 -8.73 0.39
C GLN A 322 3.08 -7.87 0.44
N PRO A 323 2.35 -7.75 -0.70
CA PRO A 323 1.24 -6.79 -0.82
C PRO A 323 0.01 -7.14 0.02
N ASP A 324 -0.13 -8.39 0.45
CA ASP A 324 -1.27 -8.89 1.24
C ASP A 324 -0.85 -9.38 2.63
N ASP A 325 0.36 -9.00 3.07
CA ASP A 325 0.83 -9.32 4.40
C ASP A 325 0.34 -8.27 5.42
N TYR A 326 -0.35 -8.76 6.44
CA TYR A 326 -0.92 -7.99 7.56
C TYR A 326 -0.48 -8.59 8.90
N ALA A 327 0.64 -9.33 8.93
CA ALA A 327 1.20 -9.86 10.17
C ALA A 327 1.45 -8.75 11.21
N SER A 328 1.45 -9.14 12.48
CA SER A 328 1.58 -8.17 13.59
C SER A 328 2.96 -7.52 13.57
N GLY A 329 3.04 -6.22 13.86
CA GLY A 329 4.30 -5.46 13.80
C GLY A 329 4.47 -4.70 12.48
N TYR A 330 5.68 -4.73 11.93
CA TYR A 330 6.02 -3.90 10.77
C TYR A 330 5.18 -4.14 9.51
N PRO A 331 4.82 -5.38 9.10
CA PRO A 331 3.94 -5.58 7.95
C PRO A 331 2.60 -4.87 8.09
N CYS A 332 1.98 -4.94 9.27
CA CYS A 332 0.75 -4.19 9.57
C CYS A 332 0.96 -2.66 9.49
N LEU A 333 2.09 -2.13 9.98
CA LEU A 333 2.41 -0.70 9.87
C LEU A 333 2.65 -0.25 8.42
N ALA A 334 3.30 -1.07 7.61
CA ALA A 334 3.44 -0.80 6.17
C ALA A 334 2.06 -0.76 5.47
N GLN A 335 1.16 -1.68 5.84
CA GLN A 335 -0.24 -1.66 5.37
C GLN A 335 -1.01 -0.44 5.86
N PHE A 336 -0.77 0.00 7.09
CA PHE A 336 -1.31 1.24 7.63
C PHE A 336 -0.87 2.46 6.79
N SER A 337 0.41 2.56 6.44
CA SER A 337 0.88 3.59 5.49
C SER A 337 0.15 3.49 4.14
N ARG A 338 0.06 2.30 3.53
CA ARG A 338 -0.68 2.11 2.26
C ARG A 338 -2.15 2.53 2.37
N MET A 339 -2.81 2.17 3.46
CA MET A 339 -4.21 2.53 3.71
C MET A 339 -4.40 4.05 3.84
N ARG A 340 -3.44 4.75 4.44
CA ARG A 340 -3.47 6.22 4.49
C ARG A 340 -3.34 6.86 3.10
N GLN A 341 -2.60 6.22 2.18
CA GLN A 341 -2.48 6.63 0.76
C GLN A 341 -3.68 6.27 -0.10
N ASN A 342 -4.34 5.15 0.21
CA ASN A 342 -5.49 4.67 -0.55
C ASN A 342 -6.58 4.16 0.40
N ARG A 343 -7.47 5.08 0.77
CA ARG A 343 -8.52 4.84 1.77
C ARG A 343 -9.65 4.02 1.15
N THR A 344 -9.58 2.71 1.34
CA THR A 344 -10.69 1.79 1.06
C THR A 344 -11.28 1.26 2.36
N ALA A 345 -12.59 1.03 2.39
CA ALA A 345 -13.26 0.49 3.58
C ALA A 345 -12.68 -0.88 3.99
N GLU A 346 -12.36 -1.73 3.00
CA GLU A 346 -11.75 -3.03 3.24
C GLU A 346 -10.31 -2.92 3.76
N GLY A 347 -9.50 -2.02 3.18
CA GLY A 347 -8.15 -1.75 3.66
C GLY A 347 -8.16 -1.24 5.11
N ALA A 348 -9.04 -0.29 5.43
CA ALA A 348 -9.23 0.22 6.79
C ALA A 348 -9.60 -0.88 7.79
N ARG A 349 -10.53 -1.77 7.41
CA ARG A 349 -10.96 -2.90 8.23
C ARG A 349 -9.79 -3.87 8.50
N ARG A 350 -9.09 -4.32 7.46
CA ARG A 350 -7.95 -5.26 7.60
C ARG A 350 -6.81 -4.66 8.42
N VAL A 351 -6.50 -3.37 8.22
CA VAL A 351 -5.50 -2.65 9.04
C VAL A 351 -5.95 -2.53 10.49
N GLY A 352 -7.23 -2.23 10.74
CA GLY A 352 -7.77 -2.19 12.10
C GLY A 352 -7.72 -3.54 12.81
N ASP A 353 -7.92 -4.64 12.09
CA ASP A 353 -7.78 -5.99 12.63
C ASP A 353 -6.32 -6.29 13.01
N CYS A 354 -5.36 -6.00 12.13
CA CYS A 354 -3.95 -6.27 12.43
C CYS A 354 -3.35 -5.33 13.49
N LEU A 355 -3.76 -4.06 13.54
CA LEU A 355 -3.26 -3.11 14.55
C LEU A 355 -3.73 -3.50 15.94
N ARG A 356 -5.00 -3.93 16.09
CA ARG A 356 -5.51 -4.44 17.37
C ARG A 356 -4.75 -5.69 17.81
N ALA A 357 -4.54 -6.65 16.89
CA ALA A 357 -3.74 -7.83 17.16
C ALA A 357 -2.29 -7.47 17.56
N SER A 358 -1.68 -6.47 16.91
CA SER A 358 -0.33 -6.01 17.22
C SER A 358 -0.25 -5.35 18.60
N VAL A 359 -1.20 -4.47 18.93
CA VAL A 359 -1.29 -3.80 20.24
C VAL A 359 -1.59 -4.79 21.37
N GLU A 360 -2.38 -5.84 21.13
CA GLU A 360 -2.60 -6.90 22.13
C GLU A 360 -1.29 -7.62 22.49
N ARG A 361 -0.39 -7.79 21.52
CA ARG A 361 0.91 -8.47 21.71
C ARG A 361 1.99 -7.54 22.27
N ALA A 362 2.00 -6.27 21.86
CA ALA A 362 2.88 -5.23 22.39
C ALA A 362 2.07 -4.02 22.91
N PRO A 363 1.43 -4.15 24.08
CA PRO A 363 0.50 -3.13 24.60
C PRO A 363 1.17 -1.81 25.02
N ARG A 364 2.51 -1.77 25.01
CA ARG A 364 3.35 -0.63 25.37
C ARG A 364 4.13 -0.05 24.18
N ASP A 365 3.96 -0.59 22.98
CA ASP A 365 4.66 -0.06 21.81
C ASP A 365 4.02 1.27 21.38
N PRO A 366 4.75 2.40 21.42
CA PRO A 366 4.19 3.71 21.12
C PRO A 366 3.84 3.89 19.63
N VAL A 367 4.51 3.18 18.72
CA VAL A 367 4.28 3.25 17.27
C VAL A 367 2.96 2.58 16.90
N LEU A 368 2.74 1.37 17.42
CA LEU A 368 1.50 0.62 17.22
C LEU A 368 0.30 1.34 17.85
N LEU A 369 0.46 1.89 19.07
CA LEU A 369 -0.57 2.68 19.74
C LEU A 369 -0.90 3.97 18.97
N ASN A 370 0.11 4.68 18.46
CA ASN A 370 -0.08 5.86 17.63
C ASN A 370 -0.88 5.53 16.35
N ALA A 371 -0.51 4.46 15.65
CA ALA A 371 -1.18 4.02 14.42
C ALA A 371 -2.64 3.63 14.68
N LEU A 372 -2.92 2.86 15.75
CA LEU A 372 -4.28 2.49 16.11
C LEU A 372 -5.10 3.73 16.53
N SER A 373 -4.54 4.62 17.34
CA SER A 373 -5.18 5.90 17.70
C SER A 373 -5.55 6.71 16.45
N TRP A 374 -4.68 6.74 15.44
CA TRP A 374 -4.95 7.44 14.18
C TRP A 374 -6.18 6.88 13.49
N LEU A 375 -6.24 5.55 13.33
CA LEU A 375 -7.37 4.88 12.70
C LEU A 375 -8.69 5.19 13.43
N ARG A 376 -8.68 5.15 14.77
CA ARG A 376 -9.87 5.44 15.58
C ARG A 376 -10.32 6.90 15.48
N PHE A 377 -9.41 7.87 15.35
CA PHE A 377 -9.81 9.25 15.02
C PHE A 377 -10.44 9.37 13.63
N GLY A 378 -10.00 8.54 12.67
CA GLY A 378 -10.65 8.41 11.36
C GLY A 378 -12.08 7.91 11.47
N ASP A 379 -12.33 6.88 12.29
CA ASP A 379 -13.66 6.31 12.53
C ASP A 379 -14.59 7.28 13.28
N TRP A 380 -14.03 8.14 14.14
CA TRP A 380 -14.77 9.17 14.86
C TRP A 380 -15.34 10.24 13.94
N GLY A 381 -14.59 10.69 12.92
CA GLY A 381 -14.96 11.82 12.07
C GLY A 381 -16.40 11.77 11.53
N PRO A 382 -16.79 10.68 10.83
CA PRO A 382 -18.15 10.52 10.31
C PRO A 382 -19.25 10.39 11.38
N GLN A 383 -18.90 10.02 12.61
CA GLN A 383 -19.86 9.79 13.71
C GLN A 383 -19.88 10.93 14.74
N ARG A 384 -19.26 12.06 14.44
CA ARG A 384 -19.15 13.17 15.38
C ARG A 384 -20.53 13.64 15.86
N GLY A 385 -20.61 13.95 17.16
CA GLY A 385 -21.84 14.46 17.79
C GLY A 385 -22.83 13.36 18.19
N THR A 386 -22.63 12.12 17.73
CA THR A 386 -23.42 10.97 18.17
C THR A 386 -22.86 10.40 19.48
N PRO A 387 -23.68 9.66 20.26
CA PRO A 387 -23.19 8.93 21.44
C PRO A 387 -22.07 7.93 21.11
N GLN A 388 -22.18 7.23 19.99
CA GLN A 388 -21.15 6.30 19.51
C GLN A 388 -19.85 7.03 19.17
N GLY A 389 -19.94 8.17 18.49
CA GLY A 389 -18.78 9.01 18.19
C GLY A 389 -18.05 9.50 19.44
N LYS A 390 -18.77 9.81 20.54
CA LYS A 390 -18.13 10.17 21.82
C LYS A 390 -17.28 9.01 22.37
N ALA A 391 -17.79 7.78 22.29
CA ALA A 391 -17.04 6.59 22.74
C ALA A 391 -15.80 6.34 21.87
N ILE A 392 -15.92 6.43 20.54
CA ILE A 392 -14.78 6.26 19.61
C ILE A 392 -13.72 7.34 19.86
N PHE A 393 -14.13 8.59 20.09
CA PHE A 393 -13.19 9.67 20.41
C PHE A 393 -12.43 9.40 21.72
N ALA A 394 -13.13 8.97 22.77
CA ALA A 394 -12.52 8.64 24.05
C ALA A 394 -11.52 7.48 23.91
N GLU A 395 -11.85 6.45 23.14
CA GLU A 395 -10.95 5.35 22.82
C GLU A 395 -9.70 5.83 22.04
N ALA A 396 -9.91 6.62 20.98
CA ALA A 396 -8.82 7.15 20.16
C ALA A 396 -7.84 8.01 20.97
N ARG A 397 -8.39 8.84 21.87
CA ARG A 397 -7.63 9.67 22.81
C ARG A 397 -6.88 8.83 23.84
N GLY A 398 -7.53 7.84 24.46
CA GLY A 398 -6.87 6.95 25.44
C GLY A 398 -5.72 6.14 24.83
N LEU A 399 -5.82 5.77 23.55
CA LEU A 399 -4.70 5.15 22.82
C LEU A 399 -3.54 6.13 22.60
N ALA A 400 -3.82 7.41 22.29
CA ALA A 400 -2.79 8.44 22.14
C ALA A 400 -2.09 8.76 23.47
N GLU A 401 -2.86 8.86 24.57
CA GLU A 401 -2.33 9.05 25.92
C GLU A 401 -1.41 7.90 26.30
N ARG A 402 -1.82 6.64 26.08
CA ARG A 402 -0.95 5.48 26.28
C ARG A 402 0.31 5.49 25.40
N ALA A 403 0.20 5.91 24.14
CA ALA A 403 1.37 6.02 23.27
C ALA A 403 2.40 7.00 23.85
N TYR A 404 1.94 8.15 24.33
CA TYR A 404 2.78 9.15 24.99
C TYR A 404 3.32 8.67 26.35
N GLU A 405 2.52 8.03 27.19
CA GLU A 405 2.98 7.51 28.49
C GLU A 405 4.08 6.45 28.35
N ASN A 406 3.99 5.60 27.31
CA ASN A 406 5.00 4.58 27.04
C ASN A 406 6.20 5.11 26.22
N GLY A 407 6.10 6.31 25.64
CA GLY A 407 7.14 6.94 24.83
C GLY A 407 7.10 8.47 24.86
N PRO A 408 7.30 9.12 26.02
CA PRO A 408 7.09 10.57 26.14
C PRO A 408 8.16 11.39 25.41
N ASN A 409 9.29 10.76 25.08
CA ASN A 409 10.42 11.34 24.36
C ASN A 409 10.65 10.63 23.01
N THR A 410 9.61 10.06 22.41
CA THR A 410 9.67 9.49 21.06
C THR A 410 8.80 10.30 20.10
N PRO A 411 9.18 10.43 18.82
CA PRO A 411 8.32 10.99 17.79
C PRO A 411 6.90 10.40 17.80
N ALA A 412 6.75 9.08 17.86
CA ALA A 412 5.45 8.43 17.84
C ALA A 412 4.54 8.83 19.01
N GLY A 413 5.07 8.84 20.24
CA GLY A 413 4.31 9.19 21.44
C GLY A 413 3.88 10.65 21.45
N LEU A 414 4.82 11.57 21.17
CA LEU A 414 4.52 13.00 21.10
C LEU A 414 3.55 13.34 19.97
N PHE A 415 3.70 12.74 18.80
CA PHE A 415 2.81 13.00 17.68
C PHE A 415 1.39 12.49 17.92
N ALA A 416 1.24 11.33 18.58
CA ALA A 416 -0.06 10.80 18.96
C ALA A 416 -0.82 11.75 19.90
N ILE A 417 -0.18 12.21 20.98
CA ILE A 417 -0.82 13.11 21.95
C ILE A 417 -1.06 14.51 21.37
N THR A 418 -0.15 15.00 20.53
CA THR A 418 -0.31 16.24 19.76
C THR A 418 -1.62 16.21 18.98
N ARG A 419 -1.85 15.16 18.18
CA ARG A 419 -3.07 14.98 17.39
C ARG A 419 -4.32 14.93 18.26
N ALA A 420 -4.25 14.24 19.41
CA ALA A 420 -5.36 14.15 20.34
C ALA A 420 -5.75 15.51 20.95
N HIS A 421 -4.77 16.33 21.34
CA HIS A 421 -5.03 17.69 21.83
C HIS A 421 -5.70 18.57 20.77
N PHE A 422 -5.17 18.55 19.53
CA PHE A 422 -5.78 19.32 18.44
C PHE A 422 -7.22 18.89 18.13
N TYR A 423 -7.51 17.58 18.09
CA TYR A 423 -8.89 17.12 17.90
C TYR A 423 -9.81 17.39 19.09
N ALA A 424 -9.27 17.56 20.30
CA ALA A 424 -10.00 18.02 21.47
C ALA A 424 -10.21 19.55 21.48
N GLY A 425 -9.59 20.30 20.57
CA GLY A 425 -9.62 21.77 20.55
C GLY A 425 -8.64 22.44 21.53
N ASP A 426 -7.75 21.66 22.14
CA ASP A 426 -6.72 22.15 23.05
C ASP A 426 -5.47 22.58 22.26
N CYS A 427 -5.58 23.75 21.63
CA CYS A 427 -4.56 24.29 20.76
C CYS A 427 -3.22 24.55 21.47
N ALA A 428 -3.25 24.97 22.73
CA ALA A 428 -2.05 25.31 23.49
C ALA A 428 -1.20 24.05 23.79
N ALA A 429 -1.84 23.00 24.32
CA ALA A 429 -1.13 21.74 24.57
C ALA A 429 -0.72 21.06 23.26
N GLY A 430 -1.57 21.09 22.23
CA GLY A 430 -1.26 20.58 20.89
C GLY A 430 -0.03 21.26 20.29
N GLU A 431 0.08 22.58 20.39
CA GLU A 431 1.25 23.32 19.94
C GLU A 431 2.53 22.93 20.71
N ALA A 432 2.46 22.88 22.04
CA ALA A 432 3.61 22.55 22.87
C ALA A 432 4.17 21.16 22.55
N MET A 433 3.29 20.16 22.48
CA MET A 433 3.66 18.78 22.15
C MET A 433 4.10 18.63 20.70
N GLY A 434 3.44 19.32 19.77
CA GLY A 434 3.79 19.27 18.35
C GLY A 434 5.18 19.87 18.09
N ASN A 435 5.50 21.00 18.73
CA ASN A 435 6.84 21.59 18.64
C ASN A 435 7.91 20.63 19.20
N ALA A 436 7.59 19.87 20.26
CA ALA A 436 8.50 18.86 20.80
C ALA A 436 8.69 17.69 19.83
N ALA A 437 7.62 17.21 19.20
CA ALA A 437 7.67 16.12 18.22
C ALA A 437 8.58 16.50 17.03
N VAL A 438 8.38 17.69 16.44
CA VAL A 438 9.20 18.20 15.33
C VAL A 438 10.68 18.32 15.70
N ARG A 439 11.01 18.70 16.94
CA ARG A 439 12.42 18.75 17.39
C ARG A 439 13.06 17.35 17.48
N LEU A 440 12.29 16.31 17.80
CA LEU A 440 12.84 14.95 17.84
C LEU A 440 13.10 14.38 16.45
N ASN A 441 12.23 14.65 15.48
CA ASN A 441 12.47 14.28 14.09
C ASN A 441 12.11 15.43 13.12
N PRO A 442 13.07 16.32 12.80
CA PRO A 442 12.87 17.40 11.85
C PRO A 442 12.89 16.94 10.37
N TYR A 443 13.05 15.64 10.14
CA TYR A 443 13.15 15.02 8.81
C TYR A 443 11.87 14.27 8.42
N ASP A 444 10.88 14.18 9.31
CA ASP A 444 9.61 13.50 9.02
C ASP A 444 8.63 14.43 8.27
N PRO A 445 8.36 14.17 6.98
CA PRO A 445 7.46 15.00 6.19
C PRO A 445 5.99 14.88 6.66
N ASP A 446 5.55 13.70 7.10
CA ASP A 446 4.16 13.46 7.51
C ASP A 446 3.86 14.19 8.82
N MET A 447 4.77 14.04 9.79
CA MET A 447 4.66 14.73 11.08
C MET A 447 4.68 16.26 10.90
N ALA A 448 5.64 16.80 10.13
CA ALA A 448 5.69 18.23 9.84
C ALA A 448 4.39 18.71 9.18
N GLY A 449 3.93 18.00 8.15
CA GLY A 449 2.75 18.38 7.38
C GLY A 449 1.47 18.39 8.22
N PHE A 450 1.24 17.35 9.02
CA PHE A 450 0.04 17.27 9.86
C PHE A 450 0.07 18.24 11.04
N ILE A 451 1.21 18.44 11.69
CA ILE A 451 1.33 19.47 12.75
C ILE A 451 1.12 20.87 12.15
N GLY A 452 1.65 21.12 10.95
CA GLY A 452 1.41 22.34 10.21
C GLY A 452 -0.08 22.59 9.97
N LEU A 453 -0.78 21.58 9.44
CA LEU A 453 -2.24 21.61 9.27
C LEU A 453 -2.97 21.92 10.58
N PHE A 454 -2.64 21.22 11.66
CA PHE A 454 -3.33 21.42 12.93
C PHE A 454 -3.11 22.84 13.49
N LYS A 455 -1.89 23.37 13.39
CA LYS A 455 -1.59 24.76 13.77
C LYS A 455 -2.42 25.77 12.99
N LEU A 456 -2.60 25.58 11.68
CA LEU A 456 -3.49 26.43 10.88
C LEU A 456 -4.94 26.40 11.39
N THR A 457 -5.44 25.22 11.79
CA THR A 457 -6.80 25.13 12.35
C THR A 457 -6.97 25.83 13.70
N CYS A 458 -5.87 26.06 14.41
CA CYS A 458 -5.80 26.80 15.67
C CYS A 458 -5.46 28.29 15.50
N GLY A 459 -5.39 28.81 14.27
CA GLY A 459 -5.06 30.21 14.00
C GLY A 459 -3.57 30.54 14.11
N ILE A 460 -2.70 29.54 14.19
CA ILE A 460 -1.24 29.70 14.30
C ILE A 460 -0.64 29.65 12.88
N GLY A 461 -0.98 30.66 12.08
CA GLY A 461 -0.79 30.72 10.62
C GLY A 461 0.65 30.48 10.16
N ASP A 462 1.56 31.39 10.51
CA ASP A 462 2.92 31.42 9.96
C ASP A 462 3.72 30.14 10.27
N ASN A 463 3.65 29.67 11.53
CA ASN A 463 4.27 28.41 11.92
C ASN A 463 3.63 27.19 11.22
N GLY A 464 2.32 27.23 11.03
CA GLY A 464 1.58 26.16 10.36
C GLY A 464 1.99 26.03 8.90
N GLU A 465 2.07 27.14 8.18
CA GLU A 465 2.52 27.17 6.79
C GLU A 465 3.98 26.76 6.63
N ALA A 466 4.88 27.26 7.49
CA ALA A 466 6.29 26.91 7.44
C ALA A 466 6.49 25.38 7.53
N LEU A 467 5.72 24.70 8.38
CA LEU A 467 5.73 23.25 8.50
C LEU A 467 5.15 22.53 7.28
N LEU A 468 4.11 23.08 6.64
CA LEU A 468 3.60 22.52 5.38
C LEU A 468 4.61 22.65 4.25
N ARG A 469 5.25 23.82 4.09
CA ARG A 469 6.34 24.01 3.11
C ARG A 469 7.50 23.06 3.39
N ARG A 470 7.86 22.88 4.67
CA ARG A 470 8.89 21.93 5.10
C ARG A 470 8.53 20.48 4.75
N SER A 471 7.28 20.07 4.96
CA SER A 471 6.78 18.74 4.60
C SER A 471 7.02 18.44 3.11
N LEU A 472 6.63 19.36 2.22
CA LEU A 472 6.79 19.21 0.77
C LEU A 472 8.26 19.26 0.34
N ALA A 473 9.08 20.07 1.01
CA ALA A 473 10.52 20.14 0.74
C ALA A 473 11.27 18.85 1.13
N LEU A 474 10.80 18.14 2.16
CA LEU A 474 11.36 16.86 2.60
C LEU A 474 10.95 15.71 1.67
N ASP A 475 9.67 15.57 1.35
CA ASP A 475 9.21 14.54 0.43
C ASP A 475 7.92 14.93 -0.30
N ALA A 476 8.04 15.29 -1.58
CA ALA A 476 6.90 15.57 -2.44
C ALA A 476 6.28 14.31 -3.07
N SER A 477 6.90 13.13 -2.94
CA SER A 477 6.43 11.90 -3.57
C SER A 477 5.11 11.39 -3.01
N TYR A 478 4.73 11.86 -1.83
CA TYR A 478 3.40 11.68 -1.25
C TYR A 478 3.04 12.87 -0.35
N ALA A 479 2.73 14.01 -0.96
CA ALA A 479 2.44 15.23 -0.19
C ALA A 479 0.99 15.31 0.35
N GLY A 480 0.06 14.49 -0.16
CA GLY A 480 -1.28 14.23 0.38
C GLY A 480 -2.06 15.46 0.91
N VAL A 481 -2.64 15.30 2.11
CA VAL A 481 -3.41 16.34 2.79
C VAL A 481 -2.58 17.60 3.11
N PRO A 482 -1.30 17.51 3.54
CA PRO A 482 -0.44 18.68 3.69
C PRO A 482 -0.35 19.58 2.45
N ALA A 483 -0.10 19.00 1.26
CA ALA A 483 0.01 19.79 0.01
C ALA A 483 -1.27 20.53 -0.35
N VAL A 484 -2.42 19.83 -0.31
CA VAL A 484 -3.71 20.47 -0.62
C VAL A 484 -4.08 21.53 0.42
N THR A 485 -3.65 21.37 1.67
CA THR A 485 -3.84 22.38 2.71
C THR A 485 -3.02 23.64 2.41
N LEU A 486 -1.75 23.48 2.03
CA LEU A 486 -0.90 24.61 1.64
C LEU A 486 -1.45 25.33 0.41
N ALA A 487 -1.81 24.57 -0.63
CA ALA A 487 -2.42 25.13 -1.84
C ALA A 487 -3.73 25.86 -1.54
N PHE A 488 -4.56 25.33 -0.61
CA PHE A 488 -5.78 26.01 -0.18
C PHE A 488 -5.46 27.35 0.47
N VAL A 489 -4.53 27.41 1.43
CA VAL A 489 -4.13 28.65 2.12
C VAL A 489 -3.58 29.69 1.14
N LEU A 490 -2.65 29.28 0.27
CA LEU A 490 -2.07 30.15 -0.76
C LEU A 490 -3.16 30.72 -1.68
N SER A 491 -4.09 29.87 -2.12
CA SER A 491 -5.20 30.31 -2.96
C SER A 491 -6.06 31.36 -2.27
N GLN A 492 -6.28 31.27 -0.95
CA GLN A 492 -7.09 32.25 -0.19
C GLN A 492 -6.41 33.62 -0.12
N ARG A 493 -5.07 33.67 -0.17
CA ARG A 493 -4.28 34.91 -0.16
C ARG A 493 -4.03 35.51 -1.55
N GLY A 494 -4.55 34.88 -2.60
CA GLY A 494 -4.34 35.31 -3.98
C GLY A 494 -3.07 34.78 -4.63
N GLU A 495 -2.29 33.93 -3.95
CA GLU A 495 -1.09 33.26 -4.46
C GLU A 495 -1.48 32.03 -5.29
N VAL A 496 -2.36 32.22 -6.27
CA VAL A 496 -3.06 31.13 -6.97
C VAL A 496 -2.12 30.32 -7.88
N ASP A 497 -1.08 30.95 -8.43
CA ASP A 497 -0.12 30.26 -9.31
C ASP A 497 0.77 29.27 -8.55
N GLU A 498 1.24 29.64 -7.34
CA GLU A 498 1.97 28.72 -6.48
C GLU A 498 1.06 27.57 -6.01
N ALA A 499 -0.19 27.89 -5.61
CA ALA A 499 -1.17 26.88 -5.27
C ALA A 499 -1.40 25.87 -6.42
N ARG A 500 -1.48 26.36 -7.66
CA ARG A 500 -1.61 25.51 -8.84
C ARG A 500 -0.37 24.65 -9.06
N ALA A 501 0.83 25.21 -8.96
CA ALA A 501 2.08 24.48 -9.15
C ALA A 501 2.21 23.30 -8.17
N ILE A 502 1.83 23.52 -6.90
CA ILE A 502 1.78 22.45 -5.90
C ILE A 502 0.83 21.33 -6.34
N LEU A 503 -0.40 21.68 -6.74
CA LEU A 503 -1.41 20.70 -7.15
C LEU A 503 -1.03 19.96 -8.45
N ASP A 504 -0.41 20.66 -9.41
CA ASP A 504 0.08 20.06 -10.66
C ASP A 504 1.18 19.03 -10.41
N GLY A 505 2.01 19.23 -9.39
CA GLY A 505 3.07 18.31 -8.99
C GLY A 505 2.60 17.09 -8.18
N MET A 506 1.32 17.01 -7.78
CA MET A 506 0.85 15.90 -6.93
C MET A 506 0.72 14.59 -7.72
N PRO A 507 1.36 13.49 -7.26
CA PRO A 507 1.29 12.20 -7.95
C PRO A 507 -0.05 11.48 -7.71
N SER A 508 -0.35 10.49 -8.55
CA SER A 508 -1.44 9.53 -8.30
C SER A 508 -1.04 8.55 -7.17
N PRO A 509 -1.95 8.18 -6.25
CA PRO A 509 -3.38 8.52 -6.23
C PRO A 509 -3.73 9.81 -5.47
N SER A 510 -2.76 10.56 -4.93
CA SER A 510 -3.05 11.79 -4.15
C SER A 510 -3.80 12.84 -4.95
N ASN A 511 -3.57 12.93 -6.27
CA ASN A 511 -4.33 13.79 -7.19
C ASN A 511 -5.76 13.28 -7.51
N MET A 512 -6.20 12.22 -6.86
CA MET A 512 -7.55 11.66 -6.98
C MET A 512 -8.32 11.73 -5.65
N GLU A 513 -7.67 12.22 -4.58
CA GLU A 513 -8.29 12.33 -3.26
C GLU A 513 -9.39 13.40 -3.20
N PRO A 514 -10.44 13.21 -2.38
CA PRO A 514 -11.51 14.20 -2.22
C PRO A 514 -11.02 15.61 -1.92
N GLN A 515 -10.04 15.76 -1.02
CA GLN A 515 -9.48 17.06 -0.63
C GLN A 515 -8.77 17.73 -1.82
N TYR A 516 -8.06 16.96 -2.65
CA TYR A 516 -7.44 17.46 -3.87
C TYR A 516 -8.49 18.00 -4.84
N LEU A 517 -9.56 17.23 -5.11
CA LEU A 517 -10.63 17.65 -6.03
C LEU A 517 -11.29 18.97 -5.57
N VAL A 518 -11.51 19.13 -4.27
CA VAL A 518 -12.04 20.38 -3.70
C VAL A 518 -11.10 21.55 -3.96
N VAL A 519 -9.85 21.45 -3.53
CA VAL A 519 -8.91 22.58 -3.61
C VAL A 519 -8.57 22.90 -5.05
N ARG A 520 -8.38 21.88 -5.91
CA ARG A 520 -8.15 22.07 -7.34
C ARG A 520 -9.32 22.76 -8.03
N SER A 521 -10.56 22.44 -7.65
CA SER A 521 -11.74 23.12 -8.21
C SER A 521 -11.76 24.62 -7.90
N ILE A 522 -11.39 24.99 -6.67
CA ILE A 522 -11.33 26.38 -6.21
C ILE A 522 -10.22 27.13 -6.94
N VAL A 523 -9.02 26.53 -7.02
CA VAL A 523 -7.85 27.13 -7.69
C VAL A 523 -8.13 27.37 -9.17
N LEU A 524 -8.70 26.39 -9.88
CA LEU A 524 -9.06 26.55 -11.29
C LEU A 524 -10.09 27.67 -11.48
N ALA A 525 -11.15 27.69 -10.67
CA ALA A 525 -12.17 28.73 -10.77
C ALA A 525 -11.61 30.14 -10.53
N ARG A 526 -10.68 30.31 -9.57
CA ARG A 526 -10.00 31.58 -9.32
C ARG A 526 -9.07 32.03 -10.45
N GLN A 527 -8.60 31.11 -11.28
CA GLN A 527 -7.85 31.43 -12.51
C GLN A 527 -8.75 31.62 -13.74
N GLY A 528 -10.07 31.69 -13.56
CA GLY A 528 -11.03 31.85 -14.66
C GLY A 528 -11.46 30.55 -15.34
N HIS A 529 -10.96 29.39 -14.90
CA HIS A 529 -11.31 28.06 -15.42
C HIS A 529 -12.52 27.45 -14.69
N LEU A 530 -13.62 28.21 -14.62
CA LEU A 530 -14.79 27.83 -13.82
C LEU A 530 -15.47 26.53 -14.28
N ALA A 531 -15.52 26.27 -15.58
CA ALA A 531 -16.12 25.05 -16.13
C ALA A 531 -15.38 23.79 -15.66
N GLU A 532 -14.05 23.82 -15.69
CA GLU A 532 -13.19 22.73 -15.21
C GLU A 532 -13.32 22.55 -13.70
N GLY A 533 -13.37 23.65 -12.93
CA GLY A 533 -13.63 23.60 -11.49
C GLY A 533 -14.96 22.91 -11.15
N ARG A 534 -16.03 23.26 -11.87
CA ARG A 534 -17.36 22.62 -11.71
C ARG A 534 -17.34 21.14 -12.07
N GLN A 535 -16.57 20.75 -13.09
CA GLN A 535 -16.42 19.34 -13.46
C GLN A 535 -15.76 18.52 -12.34
N LEU A 536 -14.73 19.07 -11.68
CA LEU A 536 -14.10 18.43 -10.53
C LEU A 536 -15.06 18.29 -9.33
N TRP A 537 -15.87 19.32 -9.07
CA TRP A 537 -16.93 19.24 -8.05
C TRP A 537 -17.96 18.14 -8.36
N GLN A 538 -18.41 18.03 -9.62
CA GLN A 538 -19.33 16.95 -10.03
C GLN A 538 -18.70 15.55 -9.88
N ARG A 539 -17.41 15.43 -10.19
CA ARG A 539 -16.66 14.19 -9.96
C ARG A 539 -16.63 13.84 -8.47
N LEU A 540 -16.44 14.82 -7.60
CA LEU A 540 -16.47 14.63 -6.15
C LEU A 540 -17.86 14.20 -5.66
N LEU A 541 -18.96 14.78 -6.17
CA LEU A 541 -20.33 14.36 -5.84
C LEU A 541 -20.57 12.89 -6.23
N THR A 542 -20.08 12.48 -7.40
CA THR A 542 -20.17 11.08 -7.87
C THR A 542 -19.37 10.15 -6.95
N TYR A 543 -18.14 10.54 -6.61
CA TYR A 543 -17.28 9.78 -5.70
C TYR A 543 -17.91 9.59 -4.31
N THR A 544 -18.52 10.66 -3.77
CA THR A 544 -19.20 10.68 -2.46
C THR A 544 -20.65 10.19 -2.51
N ARG A 545 -21.13 9.76 -3.69
CA ARG A 545 -22.51 9.30 -3.94
C ARG A 545 -23.56 10.31 -3.45
N GLN A 546 -23.30 11.61 -3.65
CA GLN A 546 -24.21 12.67 -3.29
C GLN A 546 -24.99 13.16 -4.51
N PRO A 547 -26.30 13.45 -4.39
CA PRO A 547 -27.08 14.08 -5.45
C PRO A 547 -26.50 15.45 -5.85
N ALA A 548 -26.72 15.83 -7.12
CA ALA A 548 -26.47 17.19 -7.55
C ALA A 548 -27.29 18.18 -6.69
N GLY A 549 -26.68 19.30 -6.29
CA GLY A 549 -27.31 20.31 -5.43
C GLY A 549 -27.22 20.04 -3.92
N THR A 550 -26.55 18.97 -3.49
CA THR A 550 -26.24 18.75 -2.07
C THR A 550 -25.38 19.89 -1.52
N GLU A 551 -25.74 20.44 -0.35
CA GLU A 551 -24.94 21.49 0.31
C GLU A 551 -23.47 21.06 0.48
N PRO A 552 -22.50 21.94 0.18
CA PRO A 552 -21.09 21.57 0.20
C PRO A 552 -20.64 21.11 1.60
N GLU A 553 -21.15 21.67 2.68
CA GLU A 553 -20.83 21.25 4.05
C GLU A 553 -21.15 19.77 4.29
N LYS A 554 -22.26 19.27 3.75
CA LYS A 554 -22.67 17.87 3.89
C LYS A 554 -21.75 16.93 3.10
N VAL A 555 -21.29 17.35 1.92
CA VAL A 555 -20.33 16.59 1.08
C VAL A 555 -18.97 16.56 1.78
N LEU A 556 -18.45 17.73 2.16
CA LEU A 556 -17.13 17.90 2.77
C LEU A 556 -17.03 17.20 4.12
N GLY A 557 -18.11 17.23 4.92
CA GLY A 557 -18.17 16.59 6.23
C GLY A 557 -18.00 15.05 6.21
N GLN A 558 -18.05 14.41 5.05
CA GLN A 558 -17.81 12.96 4.93
C GLN A 558 -16.34 12.57 5.05
N PHE A 559 -15.41 13.49 4.76
CA PHE A 559 -13.98 13.19 4.71
C PHE A 559 -13.09 14.25 5.36
N MET A 560 -13.61 15.45 5.65
CA MET A 560 -12.92 16.47 6.43
C MET A 560 -13.30 16.36 7.90
N ILE A 561 -12.28 16.23 8.76
CA ILE A 561 -12.49 16.07 10.19
C ILE A 561 -12.90 17.42 10.80
N THR A 562 -12.15 18.51 10.68
CA THR A 562 -12.43 19.71 11.50
C THR A 562 -13.62 20.55 10.96
N PRO A 563 -14.67 20.86 11.77
CA PRO A 563 -15.83 21.62 11.31
C PRO A 563 -15.52 23.03 10.79
N ALA A 564 -14.53 23.71 11.38
CA ALA A 564 -14.08 25.02 10.88
C ALA A 564 -13.51 24.92 9.46
N VAL A 565 -12.73 23.87 9.17
CA VAL A 565 -12.19 23.60 7.84
C VAL A 565 -13.30 23.33 6.83
N VAL A 566 -14.33 22.54 7.21
CA VAL A 566 -15.52 22.31 6.37
C VAL A 566 -16.20 23.62 5.99
N ARG A 567 -16.43 24.52 6.97
CA ARG A 567 -17.06 25.81 6.71
C ARG A 567 -16.22 26.70 5.80
N HIS A 568 -14.90 26.78 6.05
CA HIS A 568 -14.00 27.61 5.23
C HIS A 568 -13.91 27.09 3.78
N ALA A 569 -13.80 25.77 3.59
CA ALA A 569 -13.77 25.19 2.26
C ALA A 569 -15.12 25.36 1.52
N ALA A 570 -16.25 25.20 2.22
CA ALA A 570 -17.58 25.45 1.66
C ALA A 570 -17.77 26.92 1.24
N ALA A 571 -17.32 27.87 2.07
CA ALA A 571 -17.31 29.29 1.72
C ALA A 571 -16.45 29.54 0.47
N ALA A 572 -15.22 29.03 0.42
CA ALA A 572 -14.34 29.19 -0.73
C ALA A 572 -14.92 28.60 -2.04
N LEU A 573 -15.67 27.49 -1.96
CA LEU A 573 -16.39 26.91 -3.11
C LEU A 573 -17.52 27.83 -3.63
N ARG A 574 -18.24 28.49 -2.71
CA ARG A 574 -19.29 29.46 -3.07
C ARG A 574 -18.67 30.75 -3.64
N ASP A 575 -17.65 31.28 -2.98
CA ASP A 575 -16.98 32.53 -3.38
C ASP A 575 -16.28 32.42 -4.73
N SER A 576 -15.75 31.24 -5.06
CA SER A 576 -15.17 30.96 -6.38
C SER A 576 -16.21 30.65 -7.47
N GLY A 577 -17.50 30.55 -7.11
CA GLY A 577 -18.59 30.24 -8.04
C GLY A 577 -18.66 28.77 -8.51
N VAL A 578 -17.80 27.89 -7.96
CA VAL A 578 -17.81 26.43 -8.22
C VAL A 578 -19.15 25.83 -7.78
N VAL A 579 -19.63 26.25 -6.61
CA VAL A 579 -20.96 25.89 -6.08
C VAL A 579 -21.83 27.15 -6.05
N PRO A 580 -23.15 27.06 -6.33
CA PRO A 580 -24.05 28.20 -6.20
C PRO A 580 -24.01 28.83 -4.79
N ALA A 581 -24.21 30.14 -4.72
CA ALA A 581 -24.40 30.81 -3.44
C ALA A 581 -25.63 30.24 -2.72
N ALA A 582 -25.59 30.21 -1.38
CA ALA A 582 -26.74 29.80 -0.60
C ALA A 582 -27.96 30.69 -0.96
N PRO A 583 -29.17 30.13 -1.13
CA PRO A 583 -30.36 30.94 -1.33
C PRO A 583 -30.47 31.93 -0.16
N ARG A 584 -30.62 33.22 -0.46
CA ARG A 584 -30.85 34.25 0.56
C ARG A 584 -32.21 33.94 1.19
N GLY A 585 -32.17 33.45 2.43
CA GLY A 585 -33.36 33.19 3.25
C GLY A 585 -33.98 34.46 3.78
#